data_AF-A0A7X8XFQ6-F1
#
_entry.id   AF-A0A7X8XFQ6-F1
#
_cell.length_a   1.000
_cell.length_b   1.000
_cell.length_c   1.000
_cell.angle_alpha   90.00
_cell.angle_beta   90.00
_cell.angle_gamma   90.00
#
_symmetry.space_group_name_H-M   'P 1'
#
loop_
_entity.id
_entity.type
_entity.pdbx_description
1 polymer ?
#
loop_
_entity_poly.entity_id
_entity_poly.type
_entity_poly.pdbx_seq_one_letter_code
_entity_poly.pdbx_strand_id
1 'polypeptide(L)'
;PKDGPSAGITMTVALYSLVTDQVMKPSLAMTGELTLKGKVMPIGGLKEKVLAARRNKIKEIIIPQFNKRDLDKLDETVTKGITFHLVGTIDEVLKIAFPDDAKRKSVHKPAQVESSPGEQVAAISAAVAEAVKDVVGGH
;
A
#
# COMPACT_ATOMS: atom_id res chain seq x y z
N PRO A 1 -16.43 -17.96 11.98
CA PRO A 1 -15.80 -16.66 12.34
C PRO A 1 -14.43 -16.52 11.66
N LYS A 2 -14.23 -15.47 10.85
CA LYS A 2 -12.96 -15.16 10.17
C LYS A 2 -12.24 -14.05 10.93
N ASP A 3 -11.86 -14.32 12.17
CA ASP A 3 -11.20 -13.35 13.05
C ASP A 3 -9.68 -13.53 13.01
N GLY A 4 -9.06 -12.92 12.01
CA GLY A 4 -7.61 -12.81 11.97
C GLY A 4 -7.18 -11.54 11.25
N PRO A 5 -6.27 -10.72 11.81
CA PRO A 5 -5.77 -9.49 11.18
C PRO A 5 -5.05 -9.72 9.84
N SER A 6 -4.79 -10.98 9.48
CA SER A 6 -4.05 -11.42 8.29
C SER A 6 -4.62 -11.06 6.92
N ALA A 7 -5.76 -10.35 6.86
CA ALA A 7 -6.34 -9.79 5.63
C ALA A 7 -6.01 -8.29 5.42
N GLY A 8 -5.12 -7.70 6.24
CA GLY A 8 -4.81 -6.27 6.20
C GLY A 8 -4.33 -5.78 4.83
N ILE A 9 -3.43 -6.53 4.17
CA ILE A 9 -3.00 -6.17 2.82
C ILE A 9 -4.12 -6.33 1.78
N THR A 10 -4.99 -7.35 1.94
CA THR A 10 -6.11 -7.61 1.03
C THR A 10 -7.12 -6.47 1.06
N MET A 11 -7.50 -6.03 2.26
CA MET A 11 -8.39 -4.87 2.42
C MET A 11 -7.77 -3.61 1.84
N THR A 12 -6.47 -3.40 2.07
CA THR A 12 -5.78 -2.22 1.56
C THR A 12 -5.73 -2.18 0.04
N VAL A 13 -5.43 -3.31 -0.61
CA VAL A 13 -5.47 -3.43 -2.07
C VAL A 13 -6.88 -3.20 -2.61
N ALA A 14 -7.92 -3.73 -1.95
CA ALA A 14 -9.31 -3.50 -2.37
C ALA A 14 -9.69 -2.02 -2.27
N LEU A 15 -9.33 -1.34 -1.18
CA LEU A 15 -9.54 0.10 -1.02
C LEU A 15 -8.74 0.90 -2.05
N TYR A 16 -7.49 0.53 -2.29
CA TYR A 16 -6.65 1.16 -3.30
C TYR A 16 -7.27 1.03 -4.70
N SER A 17 -7.76 -0.17 -5.04
CA SER A 17 -8.51 -0.42 -6.28
C SER A 17 -9.71 0.52 -6.43
N LEU A 18 -10.52 0.66 -5.37
CA LEU A 18 -11.70 1.54 -5.37
C LEU A 18 -11.34 3.02 -5.52
N VAL A 19 -10.32 3.50 -4.80
CA VAL A 19 -9.91 4.92 -4.82
C VAL A 19 -9.19 5.29 -6.12
N THR A 20 -8.49 4.34 -6.72
CA THR A 20 -7.73 4.57 -7.95
C THR A 20 -8.46 4.14 -9.21
N ASP A 21 -9.67 3.59 -9.10
CA ASP A 21 -10.44 3.03 -10.21
C ASP A 21 -9.61 2.07 -11.08
N GLN A 22 -8.80 1.23 -10.43
CA GLN A 22 -7.92 0.27 -11.09
C GLN A 22 -8.35 -1.15 -10.80
N VAL A 23 -8.34 -1.98 -11.82
CA VAL A 23 -8.55 -3.42 -11.69
C VAL A 23 -7.23 -4.08 -11.28
N MET A 24 -7.27 -4.83 -10.18
CA MET A 24 -6.11 -5.61 -9.74
C MET A 24 -5.78 -6.74 -10.73
N LYS A 25 -4.53 -7.18 -10.72
CA LYS A 25 -4.06 -8.33 -11.49
C LYS A 25 -4.96 -9.55 -11.23
N PRO A 26 -5.51 -10.19 -12.28
CA PRO A 26 -6.39 -11.35 -12.12
C PRO A 26 -5.62 -12.55 -11.56
N SER A 27 -6.34 -13.43 -10.86
CA SER A 27 -5.79 -14.71 -10.35
C SER A 27 -4.59 -14.56 -9.42
N LEU A 28 -4.56 -13.49 -8.63
CA LEU A 28 -3.56 -13.20 -7.59
C LEU A 28 -4.17 -13.37 -6.20
N ALA A 29 -3.59 -14.22 -5.35
CA ALA A 29 -3.92 -14.27 -3.93
C ALA A 29 -2.91 -13.47 -3.10
N MET A 30 -3.32 -13.05 -1.91
CA MET A 30 -2.45 -12.37 -0.97
C MET A 30 -2.87 -12.66 0.48
N THR A 31 -1.91 -12.73 1.39
CA THR A 31 -2.13 -12.80 2.84
C THR A 31 -1.05 -11.97 3.53
N GLY A 32 -1.42 -11.29 4.61
CA GLY A 32 -0.48 -10.45 5.34
C GLY A 32 -1.20 -9.52 6.28
N GLU A 33 -0.68 -9.41 7.50
CA GLU A 33 -1.06 -8.33 8.40
C GLU A 33 -0.39 -7.03 7.93
N LEU A 34 -1.09 -5.89 8.05
CA LEU A 34 -0.56 -4.59 7.65
C LEU A 34 -0.50 -3.67 8.86
N THR A 35 0.67 -3.05 9.08
CA THR A 35 0.83 -1.99 10.09
C THR A 35 0.51 -0.62 9.50
N LEU A 36 0.18 0.35 10.34
CA LEU A 36 0.01 1.75 9.92
C LEU A 36 1.28 2.36 9.30
N LYS A 37 2.46 1.80 9.58
CA LYS A 37 3.73 2.20 8.97
C LYS A 37 4.00 1.55 7.60
N GLY A 38 3.02 0.84 7.04
CA GLY A 38 3.14 0.20 5.72
C GLY A 38 3.93 -1.11 5.70
N LYS A 39 4.31 -1.67 6.86
CA LYS A 39 5.00 -2.97 6.93
C LYS A 39 4.03 -4.14 6.81
N VAL A 40 4.40 -5.13 6.00
CA VAL A 40 3.71 -6.40 5.87
C VAL A 40 4.27 -7.39 6.89
N MET A 41 3.39 -7.84 7.78
CA MET A 41 3.72 -8.64 8.96
C MET A 41 3.35 -10.11 8.75
N PRO A 42 4.07 -11.03 9.42
CA PRO A 42 3.87 -12.46 9.26
C PRO A 42 2.47 -12.89 9.67
N ILE A 43 2.05 -14.03 9.12
CA ILE A 43 0.74 -14.62 9.39
C ILE A 43 0.88 -16.05 9.94
N GLY A 44 -0.13 -16.47 10.69
CA GLY A 44 -0.33 -17.87 11.05
C GLY A 44 -1.07 -18.65 9.95
N GLY A 45 -0.94 -19.98 9.99
CA GLY A 45 -1.68 -20.90 9.12
C GLY A 45 -1.31 -20.80 7.64
N LEU A 46 -0.01 -20.65 7.33
CA LEU A 46 0.45 -20.51 5.95
C LEU A 46 0.07 -21.73 5.09
N LYS A 47 0.20 -22.94 5.64
CA LYS A 47 -0.11 -24.20 4.92
C LYS A 47 -1.56 -24.23 4.45
N GLU A 48 -2.51 -23.89 5.33
CA GLU A 48 -3.94 -23.89 5.06
C GLU A 48 -4.29 -22.85 4.00
N LYS A 49 -3.67 -21.67 4.06
CA LYS A 49 -3.88 -20.57 3.11
C LYS A 49 -3.35 -20.92 1.71
N VAL A 50 -2.16 -21.49 1.61
CA VAL A 50 -1.59 -21.93 0.33
C VAL A 50 -2.43 -23.08 -0.25
N LEU A 51 -2.86 -24.04 0.57
CA LEU A 51 -3.73 -25.12 0.13
C LEU A 51 -5.08 -24.61 -0.39
N ALA A 52 -5.66 -23.61 0.26
CA ALA A 52 -6.89 -22.96 -0.20
C ALA A 52 -6.69 -22.24 -1.54
N ALA A 53 -5.61 -21.48 -1.71
CA ALA A 53 -5.28 -20.83 -2.98
C ALA A 53 -5.11 -21.87 -4.11
N ARG A 54 -4.40 -22.98 -3.83
CA ARG A 54 -4.22 -24.07 -4.79
C ARG A 54 -5.53 -24.73 -5.20
N ARG A 55 -6.45 -24.99 -4.25
CA ARG A 55 -7.78 -25.55 -4.54
C ARG A 55 -8.60 -24.63 -5.47
N ASN A 56 -8.37 -23.33 -5.39
CA ASN A 56 -8.97 -22.32 -6.27
C ASN A 56 -8.16 -22.07 -7.55
N LYS A 57 -7.17 -22.92 -7.87
CA LYS A 57 -6.31 -22.84 -9.07
C LYS A 57 -5.55 -21.51 -9.20
N ILE A 58 -5.27 -20.85 -8.08
CA ILE A 58 -4.47 -19.63 -8.04
C ILE A 58 -3.00 -20.00 -8.21
N LYS A 59 -2.32 -19.33 -9.15
CA LYS A 59 -0.91 -19.60 -9.50
C LYS A 59 0.06 -18.59 -8.91
N GLU A 60 -0.41 -17.47 -8.38
CA GLU A 60 0.44 -16.43 -7.81
C GLU A 60 -0.06 -16.03 -6.42
N ILE A 61 0.84 -16.02 -5.44
CA ILE A 61 0.50 -15.69 -4.05
C ILE A 61 1.52 -14.71 -3.48
N ILE A 62 1.04 -13.56 -2.99
CA ILE A 62 1.83 -12.65 -2.18
C ILE A 62 1.80 -13.12 -0.72
N ILE A 63 2.98 -13.27 -0.12
CA ILE A 63 3.14 -13.65 1.29
C ILE A 63 4.18 -12.76 1.98
N PRO A 64 4.10 -12.57 3.31
CA PRO A 64 5.08 -11.78 4.04
C PRO A 64 6.48 -12.39 3.94
N GLN A 65 7.51 -11.56 3.78
CA GLN A 65 8.91 -12.02 3.72
C GLN A 65 9.30 -12.84 4.96
N PHE A 66 8.74 -12.48 6.13
CA PHE A 66 8.99 -13.16 7.40
C PHE A 66 8.38 -14.57 7.47
N ASN A 67 7.44 -14.91 6.57
CA ASN A 67 6.92 -16.27 6.44
C ASN A 67 7.78 -17.18 5.55
N LYS A 68 8.92 -16.70 4.99
CA LYS A 68 9.80 -17.53 4.15
C LYS A 68 10.18 -18.85 4.83
N ARG A 69 10.54 -18.80 6.12
CA ARG A 69 10.93 -20.01 6.87
C ARG A 69 9.79 -21.03 7.00
N ASP A 70 8.54 -20.59 7.04
CA ASP A 70 7.39 -21.49 7.08
C ASP A 70 7.03 -21.99 5.67
N LEU A 71 7.23 -21.16 4.65
CA LEU A 71 7.09 -21.57 3.25
C LEU A 71 8.08 -22.69 2.91
N ASP A 72 9.33 -22.55 3.32
CA ASP A 72 10.41 -23.52 3.06
C ASP A 72 10.14 -24.89 3.73
N LYS A 73 9.25 -24.96 4.73
CA LYS A 73 8.82 -26.22 5.39
C LYS A 73 7.65 -26.90 4.68
N LEU A 74 7.02 -26.26 3.70
CA LEU A 74 5.87 -26.84 3.00
C LEU A 74 6.32 -27.85 1.95
N ASP A 75 5.60 -28.98 1.90
CA ASP A 75 5.85 -30.02 0.91
C ASP A 75 5.68 -29.49 -0.52
N GLU A 76 6.46 -30.02 -1.46
CA GLU A 76 6.31 -29.71 -2.90
C GLU A 76 4.90 -29.97 -3.41
N THR A 77 4.22 -30.96 -2.81
CA THR A 77 2.83 -31.23 -3.16
C THR A 77 1.96 -29.99 -2.98
N VAL A 78 2.27 -29.07 -2.07
CA VAL A 78 1.50 -27.85 -1.80
C VAL A 78 2.02 -26.64 -2.59
N THR A 79 3.34 -26.53 -2.77
CA THR A 79 4.00 -25.36 -3.37
C THR A 79 4.15 -25.44 -4.89
N LYS A 80 4.15 -26.65 -5.47
CA LYS A 80 4.40 -26.86 -6.90
C LYS A 80 3.36 -26.16 -7.78
N GLY A 81 3.86 -25.42 -8.77
CA GLY A 81 3.04 -24.68 -9.74
C GLY A 81 2.48 -23.35 -9.21
N ILE A 82 2.96 -22.90 -8.05
CA ILE A 82 2.62 -21.59 -7.47
C ILE A 82 3.88 -20.72 -7.45
N THR A 83 3.76 -19.50 -7.96
CA THR A 83 4.75 -18.44 -7.80
C THR A 83 4.47 -17.67 -6.52
N PHE A 84 5.44 -17.67 -5.62
CA PHE A 84 5.37 -16.93 -4.37
C PHE A 84 6.11 -15.60 -4.48
N HIS A 85 5.44 -14.52 -4.11
CA HIS A 85 6.02 -13.19 -4.01
C HIS A 85 6.21 -12.85 -2.53
N LEU A 86 7.46 -12.83 -2.08
CA LEU A 86 7.83 -12.45 -0.72
C LEU A 86 7.93 -10.93 -0.63
N VAL A 87 7.16 -10.32 0.27
CA VAL A 87 7.09 -8.85 0.41
C VAL A 87 7.28 -8.39 1.86
N GLY A 88 7.90 -7.24 2.04
CA GLY A 88 8.08 -6.56 3.32
C GLY A 88 7.23 -5.30 3.49
N THR A 89 6.79 -4.67 2.40
CA THR A 89 6.02 -3.41 2.44
C THR A 89 4.78 -3.42 1.57
N ILE A 90 3.85 -2.52 1.86
CA ILE A 90 2.64 -2.34 1.04
C ILE A 90 2.95 -1.86 -0.38
N ASP A 91 4.02 -1.09 -0.58
CA ASP A 91 4.43 -0.62 -1.90
C ASP A 91 4.79 -1.77 -2.85
N GLU A 92 5.47 -2.80 -2.32
CA GLU A 92 5.78 -4.02 -3.08
C GLU A 92 4.50 -4.79 -3.44
N VAL A 93 3.55 -4.87 -2.51
CA VAL A 93 2.23 -5.48 -2.76
C VAL A 93 1.51 -4.74 -3.89
N LEU A 94 1.42 -3.41 -3.82
CA LEU A 94 0.74 -2.59 -4.82
C LEU A 94 1.40 -2.71 -6.19
N LYS A 95 2.73 -2.73 -6.26
CA LYS A 95 3.49 -2.92 -7.51
C LYS A 95 3.18 -4.26 -8.19
N ILE A 96 2.96 -5.32 -7.41
CA ILE A 96 2.60 -6.65 -7.93
C ILE A 96 1.11 -6.70 -8.32
N ALA A 97 0.25 -6.11 -7.49
CA ALA A 97 -1.20 -6.11 -7.68
C ALA A 97 -1.65 -5.20 -8.84
N PHE A 98 -0.94 -4.11 -9.12
CA PHE A 98 -1.26 -3.11 -10.14
C PHE A 98 -0.04 -2.85 -11.04
N PRO A 99 0.27 -3.74 -12.01
CA PRO A 99 1.47 -3.61 -12.85
C PRO A 99 1.48 -2.36 -13.74
N ASP A 100 0.32 -1.78 -14.03
CA ASP A 100 0.18 -0.57 -14.86
C ASP A 100 0.02 0.72 -14.04
N ASP A 101 0.24 0.68 -12.71
CA ASP A 101 0.05 1.83 -11.81
C ASP A 101 0.90 3.05 -12.20
N ALA A 102 2.09 2.83 -12.77
CA ALA A 102 2.96 3.91 -13.27
C ALA A 102 2.38 4.68 -14.49
N LYS A 103 1.40 4.10 -15.18
CA LYS A 103 0.74 4.71 -16.36
C LYS A 103 -0.59 5.38 -15.99
N ARG A 104 -0.94 5.40 -14.70
CA ARG A 104 -2.23 5.86 -14.21
C ARG A 104 -2.41 7.35 -14.43
N LYS A 105 -3.57 7.74 -14.97
CA LYS A 105 -4.03 9.14 -14.95
C LYS A 105 -4.44 9.50 -13.52
N SER A 106 -3.99 10.63 -13.00
CA SER A 106 -4.35 11.05 -11.63
C SER A 106 -5.87 11.11 -11.45
N VAL A 107 -6.41 10.24 -10.58
CA VAL A 107 -7.86 10.07 -10.36
C VAL A 107 -8.48 11.20 -9.52
N HIS A 108 -7.64 12.00 -8.88
CA HIS A 108 -7.99 13.31 -8.37
C HIS A 108 -6.67 14.03 -8.13
N LYS A 109 -6.55 15.28 -8.57
CA LYS A 109 -5.57 16.19 -7.93
C LYS A 109 -5.91 16.10 -6.44
N PRO A 110 -4.96 15.85 -5.52
CA PRO A 110 -5.28 15.99 -4.10
C PRO A 110 -6.02 17.31 -3.96
N ALA A 111 -7.20 17.31 -3.33
CA ALA A 111 -7.85 18.55 -2.94
C ALA A 111 -6.72 19.39 -2.36
N GLN A 112 -6.41 20.52 -3.01
CA GLN A 112 -5.24 21.29 -2.66
C GLN A 112 -5.31 21.45 -1.16
N VAL A 113 -4.36 20.86 -0.43
CA VAL A 113 -4.25 21.16 1.00
C VAL A 113 -3.94 22.64 0.97
N GLU A 114 -4.94 23.44 1.33
CA GLU A 114 -4.93 24.87 1.16
C GLU A 114 -3.66 25.41 1.80
N SER A 115 -2.84 26.04 0.95
CA SER A 115 -1.56 26.67 1.22
C SER A 115 -0.48 25.80 1.89
N SER A 116 0.63 25.65 1.17
CA SER A 116 1.89 25.21 1.78
C SER A 116 2.28 26.19 2.91
N PRO A 117 2.87 25.72 4.04
CA PRO A 117 3.33 26.61 5.11
C PRO A 117 4.26 27.73 4.61
N GLY A 118 5.00 27.47 3.51
CA GLY A 118 5.85 28.45 2.85
C GLY A 118 5.10 29.62 2.22
N GLU A 119 3.92 29.40 1.62
CA GLU A 119 3.09 30.47 1.06
C GLU A 119 2.52 31.38 2.16
N GLN A 120 2.11 30.81 3.29
CA GLN A 120 1.63 31.60 4.43
C GLN A 120 2.77 32.41 5.07
N VAL A 121 3.96 31.81 5.24
CA VAL A 121 5.12 32.52 5.80
C VAL A 121 5.59 33.67 4.89
N ALA A 122 5.56 33.46 3.57
CA ALA A 122 5.91 34.51 2.61
C ALA A 122 4.89 35.65 2.60
N ALA A 123 3.59 35.33 2.65
CA ALA A 123 2.53 36.32 2.72
C ALA A 123 2.57 37.15 4.02
N ILE A 124 2.78 36.49 5.17
CA ILE A 124 2.94 37.17 6.47
C ILE A 124 4.19 38.06 6.46
N SER A 125 5.31 37.59 5.91
CA SER A 125 6.55 38.36 5.86
C SER A 125 6.41 39.60 4.96
N ALA A 126 5.72 39.49 3.83
CA ALA A 126 5.45 40.62 2.94
C ALA A 126 4.54 41.67 3.59
N ALA A 127 3.46 41.24 4.24
CA ALA A 127 2.54 42.14 4.94
C ALA A 127 3.22 42.89 6.10
N VAL A 128 4.09 42.21 6.85
CA VAL A 128 4.88 42.85 7.91
C VAL A 128 5.87 43.86 7.33
N ALA A 129 6.54 43.55 6.21
CA ALA A 129 7.47 44.48 5.58
C ALA A 129 6.79 45.75 5.05
N GLU A 130 5.56 45.64 4.55
CA GLU A 130 4.77 46.78 4.06
C GLU A 130 4.29 47.66 5.23
N ALA A 131 3.75 47.06 6.30
CA ALA A 131 3.37 47.80 7.50
C ALA A 131 4.57 48.52 8.17
N VAL A 132 5.76 47.91 8.16
CA VAL A 132 6.98 48.56 8.65
C VAL A 132 7.40 49.73 7.76
N LYS A 133 7.22 49.64 6.44
CA LYS A 133 7.50 50.78 5.55
C LYS A 133 6.56 51.97 5.82
N ASP A 134 5.29 51.71 6.11
CA ASP A 134 4.33 52.78 6.41
C ASP A 134 4.65 53.48 7.75
N VAL A 135 5.16 52.73 8.73
CA VAL A 135 5.55 53.27 10.04
C VAL A 135 6.90 54.01 9.99
N VAL A 136 7.84 53.56 9.15
CA VAL A 136 9.20 54.15 9.06
C VAL A 136 9.30 55.24 7.98
N GLY A 137 8.41 55.23 6.99
CA GLY A 137 8.35 56.22 5.90
C GLY A 137 7.48 57.45 6.21
N GLY A 138 6.79 57.48 7.35
CA GLY A 138 6.02 58.64 7.82
C GLY A 138 6.88 59.66 8.56
N HIS A 139 7.65 60.45 7.81
CA HIS A 139 8.16 61.77 8.23
C HIS A 139 7.84 62.81 7.16
#